data_AF-A0A2U0TS03-F1
#
_entry.id   AF-A0A2U0TS03-F1
#
_cell.length_a   1.000
_cell.length_b   1.000
_cell.length_c   1.000
_cell.angle_alpha   90.00
_cell.angle_beta   90.00
_cell.angle_gamma   90.00
#
_symmetry.space_group_name_H-M   'P 1'
#
loop_
_entity.id
_entity.type
_entity.pdbx_description
1 polymer ?
#
loop_
_entity_poly.entity_id
_entity_poly.type
_entity_poly.pdbx_seq_one_letter_code
_entity_poly.pdbx_strand_id
1 'polypeptide(L)'
;MKPKLIILSDLWGKEKSDWVSAYVELLKNKFEIQYYDCCELGEIDKTNYSEESLHRQFINGGIEKGVENLLKTEKNQVDILAFSIGGTIAWKATLKGLNVRSLFAVSSTRLRYENEILNGVIKLYYGENDINKPKHNWLEKHSIDFEIIKNKEHDFYTEIDCTTLICNEILKKIHTIC
;
A
#
# COMPACT_ATOMS: atom_id res chain seq x y z
N MET A 1 -4.06 -20.45 -13.09
CA MET A 1 -4.84 -19.23 -12.83
C MET A 1 -3.91 -18.22 -12.17
N LYS A 2 -3.93 -16.95 -12.58
CA LYS A 2 -3.06 -15.93 -11.95
C LYS A 2 -3.63 -15.56 -10.58
N PRO A 3 -2.81 -15.37 -9.54
CA PRO A 3 -3.30 -14.79 -8.29
C PRO A 3 -3.79 -13.35 -8.50
N LYS A 4 -4.76 -12.94 -7.69
CA LYS A 4 -5.27 -11.56 -7.69
C LYS A 4 -4.33 -10.65 -6.89
N LEU A 5 -3.87 -9.58 -7.52
CA LEU A 5 -3.16 -8.48 -6.86
C LEU A 5 -4.02 -7.24 -6.84
N ILE A 6 -4.24 -6.71 -5.66
CA ILE A 6 -4.87 -5.42 -5.48
C ILE A 6 -3.81 -4.33 -5.42
N ILE A 7 -4.02 -3.24 -6.14
CA ILE A 7 -3.23 -2.02 -6.02
C ILE A 7 -4.10 -0.95 -5.34
N LEU A 8 -3.68 -0.46 -4.17
CA LEU A 8 -4.33 0.65 -3.46
C LEU A 8 -3.53 1.93 -3.64
N SER A 9 -4.18 2.97 -4.18
CA SER A 9 -3.55 4.27 -4.44
C SER A 9 -3.06 4.98 -3.17
N ASP A 10 -2.29 6.04 -3.36
CA ASP A 10 -2.01 7.01 -2.30
C ASP A 10 -3.19 7.97 -2.06
N LEU A 11 -2.94 9.05 -1.31
CA LEU A 11 -3.94 10.05 -0.91
C LEU A 11 -4.55 10.80 -2.09
N TRP A 12 -3.86 10.85 -3.23
CA TRP A 12 -4.34 11.58 -4.39
C TRP A 12 -5.43 10.78 -5.13
N GLY A 13 -5.44 9.46 -5.02
CA GLY A 13 -6.36 8.66 -5.80
C GLY A 13 -6.00 8.66 -7.28
N LYS A 14 -6.97 8.31 -8.14
CA LYS A 14 -6.71 8.12 -9.57
C LYS A 14 -6.25 9.39 -10.28
N GLU A 15 -6.60 10.57 -9.77
CA GLU A 15 -6.33 11.86 -10.43
C GLU A 15 -4.84 12.24 -10.48
N LYS A 16 -3.97 11.65 -9.64
CA LYS A 16 -2.49 11.81 -9.73
C LYS A 16 -1.74 10.48 -9.64
N SER A 17 -2.34 9.42 -10.17
CA SER A 17 -1.79 8.06 -10.10
C SER A 17 -1.28 7.54 -11.45
N ASP A 18 -0.80 8.40 -12.36
CA ASP A 18 -0.27 7.99 -13.68
C ASP A 18 0.87 6.96 -13.56
N TRP A 19 1.65 7.03 -12.47
CA TRP A 19 2.73 6.11 -12.12
C TRP A 19 2.25 4.67 -11.89
N VAL A 20 0.98 4.44 -11.54
CA VAL A 20 0.42 3.09 -11.32
C VAL A 20 0.48 2.25 -12.60
N SER A 21 0.39 2.88 -13.77
CA SER A 21 0.47 2.18 -15.06
C SER A 21 1.76 1.37 -15.21
N ALA A 22 2.89 1.89 -14.71
CA ALA A 22 4.17 1.19 -14.72
C ALA A 22 4.15 -0.07 -13.84
N TYR A 23 3.53 -0.02 -12.65
CA TYR A 23 3.33 -1.20 -11.80
C TYR A 23 2.45 -2.25 -12.49
N VAL A 24 1.34 -1.81 -13.10
CA VAL A 24 0.43 -2.71 -13.82
C VAL A 24 1.16 -3.42 -14.96
N GLU A 25 1.89 -2.67 -15.80
CA GLU A 25 2.59 -3.22 -16.95
C GLU A 25 3.65 -4.27 -16.55
N LEU A 26 4.38 -4.03 -15.47
CA LEU A 26 5.41 -4.95 -14.97
C LEU A 26 4.83 -6.20 -14.31
N LEU A 27 3.64 -6.11 -13.69
CA LEU A 27 3.06 -7.18 -12.88
C LEU A 27 1.96 -7.99 -13.58
N LYS A 28 1.33 -7.46 -14.65
CA LYS A 28 0.15 -8.06 -15.31
C LYS A 28 0.39 -9.47 -15.86
N ASN A 29 1.63 -9.83 -16.15
CA ASN A 29 1.95 -11.16 -16.67
C ASN A 29 1.86 -12.25 -15.59
N LYS A 30 1.95 -11.89 -14.31
CA LYS A 30 1.91 -12.83 -13.18
C LYS A 30 0.64 -12.70 -12.35
N PHE A 31 0.00 -11.53 -12.35
CA PHE A 31 -1.20 -11.26 -11.57
C PHE A 31 -2.42 -10.92 -12.41
N GLU A 32 -3.59 -11.21 -11.86
CA GLU A 32 -4.84 -10.52 -12.21
C GLU A 32 -4.92 -9.24 -11.36
N ILE A 33 -4.77 -8.07 -11.97
CA ILE A 33 -4.60 -6.82 -11.23
C ILE A 33 -5.93 -6.08 -11.12
N GLN A 34 -6.29 -5.71 -9.90
CA GLN A 34 -7.39 -4.82 -9.58
C GLN A 34 -6.85 -3.56 -8.90
N TYR A 35 -7.11 -2.40 -9.49
CA TYR A 35 -6.79 -1.12 -8.86
C TYR A 35 -7.97 -0.60 -8.05
N TYR A 36 -7.71 -0.01 -6.89
CA TYR A 36 -8.67 0.81 -6.15
C TYR A 36 -8.11 2.20 -5.86
N ASP A 37 -8.94 3.19 -6.16
CA ASP A 37 -8.75 4.57 -5.72
C ASP A 37 -9.13 4.67 -4.24
N CYS A 38 -8.16 5.02 -3.38
CA CYS A 38 -8.39 5.20 -1.95
C CYS A 38 -9.32 6.38 -1.63
N CYS A 39 -9.42 7.40 -2.49
CA CYS A 39 -10.42 8.46 -2.34
C CYS A 39 -11.83 7.92 -2.55
N GLU A 40 -12.02 7.00 -3.51
CA GLU A 40 -13.33 6.36 -3.73
C GLU A 40 -13.67 5.39 -2.59
N LEU A 41 -12.71 4.55 -2.18
CA LEU A 41 -12.90 3.65 -1.03
C LEU A 41 -13.22 4.43 0.25
N GLY A 42 -12.53 5.54 0.48
CA GLY A 42 -12.67 6.40 1.65
C GLY A 42 -13.79 7.42 1.58
N GLU A 43 -14.57 7.45 0.48
CA GLU A 43 -15.63 8.43 0.24
C GLU A 43 -15.17 9.89 0.39
N ILE A 44 -13.97 10.20 -0.10
CA ILE A 44 -13.32 11.50 0.01
C ILE A 44 -13.90 12.49 -0.99
N ASP A 45 -14.27 13.68 -0.50
CA ASP A 45 -14.67 14.80 -1.35
C ASP A 45 -13.42 15.43 -2.00
N LYS A 46 -13.35 15.29 -3.32
CA LYS A 46 -12.26 15.81 -4.16
C LYS A 46 -12.52 17.22 -4.69
N THR A 47 -13.57 17.91 -4.26
CA THR A 47 -13.88 19.29 -4.70
C THR A 47 -12.76 20.26 -4.31
N ASN A 48 -12.17 20.12 -3.12
CA ASN A 48 -10.96 20.83 -2.71
C ASN A 48 -9.76 19.87 -2.71
N TYR A 49 -9.08 19.79 -3.85
CA TYR A 49 -8.07 18.79 -4.15
C TYR A 49 -6.64 19.21 -3.74
N SER A 50 -6.46 19.50 -2.45
CA SER A 50 -5.16 19.78 -1.84
C SER A 50 -4.73 18.65 -0.90
N GLU A 51 -3.42 18.47 -0.71
CA GLU A 51 -2.90 17.44 0.20
C GLU A 51 -3.47 17.57 1.61
N GLU A 52 -3.49 18.80 2.15
CA GLU A 52 -4.04 19.07 3.48
C GLU A 52 -5.53 18.69 3.58
N SER A 53 -6.33 19.07 2.57
CA SER A 53 -7.76 18.78 2.53
C SER A 53 -8.04 17.28 2.48
N LEU A 54 -7.36 16.56 1.58
CA LEU A 54 -7.51 15.11 1.40
C LEU A 54 -7.01 14.36 2.64
N HIS A 55 -5.81 14.70 3.12
CA HIS A 55 -5.23 14.10 4.33
C HIS A 55 -6.16 14.29 5.53
N ARG A 56 -6.71 15.49 5.73
CA ARG A 56 -7.67 15.77 6.81
C ARG A 56 -8.91 14.88 6.72
N GLN A 57 -9.46 14.66 5.52
CA GLN A 57 -10.61 13.79 5.34
C GLN A 57 -10.28 12.32 5.66
N PHE A 58 -9.11 11.83 5.21
CA PHE A 58 -8.67 10.47 5.53
C PHE A 58 -8.53 10.24 7.04
N ILE A 59 -7.90 11.17 7.78
CA ILE A 59 -7.76 11.03 9.24
C ILE A 59 -9.08 11.19 9.99
N ASN A 60 -10.07 11.86 9.38
CA ASN A 60 -11.39 12.12 9.97
C ASN A 60 -12.43 11.07 9.54
N GLY A 61 -12.02 9.82 9.37
CA GLY A 61 -12.92 8.69 9.09
C GLY A 61 -12.78 8.08 7.69
N GLY A 62 -12.07 8.74 6.76
CA GLY A 62 -11.87 8.21 5.42
C GLY A 62 -11.05 6.91 5.39
N ILE A 63 -10.09 6.73 6.31
CA ILE A 63 -9.35 5.47 6.46
C ILE A 63 -10.31 4.35 6.88
N GLU A 64 -11.13 4.58 7.91
CA GLU A 64 -12.08 3.60 8.43
C GLU A 64 -13.11 3.23 7.36
N LYS A 65 -13.59 4.21 6.60
CA LYS A 65 -14.49 3.98 5.47
C LYS A 65 -13.82 3.14 4.38
N GLY A 66 -12.57 3.46 4.03
CA GLY A 66 -11.79 2.70 3.08
C GLY A 66 -11.60 1.24 3.49
N VAL A 67 -11.35 0.99 4.77
CA VAL A 67 -11.25 -0.36 5.34
C VAL A 67 -12.57 -1.12 5.23
N GLU A 68 -13.69 -0.49 5.62
CA GLU A 68 -15.02 -1.09 5.52
C GLU A 68 -15.37 -1.47 4.08
N ASN A 69 -15.13 -0.56 3.14
CA ASN A 69 -15.44 -0.76 1.73
C ASN A 69 -14.53 -1.81 1.08
N LEU A 70 -13.24 -1.85 1.45
CA LEU A 70 -12.33 -2.91 0.99
C LEU A 70 -12.76 -4.30 1.48
N LEU A 71 -13.11 -4.43 2.78
CA LEU A 71 -13.62 -5.69 3.36
C LEU A 71 -14.96 -6.14 2.75
N LYS A 72 -15.81 -5.18 2.35
CA LYS A 72 -17.07 -5.48 1.66
C LYS A 72 -16.84 -6.02 0.26
N THR A 73 -15.90 -5.43 -0.48
CA THR A 73 -15.64 -5.78 -1.87
C THR A 73 -14.83 -7.08 -2.01
N GLU A 74 -13.83 -7.29 -1.17
CA GLU A 74 -12.90 -8.41 -1.31
C GLU A 74 -13.22 -9.56 -0.36
N LYS A 75 -13.56 -10.73 -0.93
CA LYS A 75 -13.97 -11.93 -0.19
C LYS A 75 -12.99 -13.09 -0.29
N ASN A 76 -12.17 -13.09 -1.33
CA ASN A 76 -11.21 -14.15 -1.59
C ASN A 76 -9.82 -13.77 -1.06
N GLN A 77 -8.92 -14.74 -1.02
CA GLN A 77 -7.52 -14.45 -0.72
C GLN A 77 -6.89 -13.58 -1.80
N VAL A 78 -6.19 -12.52 -1.40
CA VAL A 78 -5.56 -11.55 -2.32
C VAL A 78 -4.12 -11.22 -1.90
N ASP A 79 -3.28 -10.82 -2.84
CA ASP A 79 -2.08 -10.05 -2.55
C ASP A 79 -2.40 -8.55 -2.66
N ILE A 80 -1.68 -7.72 -1.92
CA ILE A 80 -1.89 -6.28 -1.90
C ILE A 80 -0.55 -5.57 -2.10
N LEU A 81 -0.54 -4.62 -3.04
CA LEU A 81 0.48 -3.59 -3.18
C LEU A 81 -0.18 -2.24 -2.88
N ALA A 82 0.26 -1.55 -1.84
CA ALA A 82 -0.45 -0.39 -1.33
C ALA A 82 0.50 0.77 -1.04
N PHE A 83 0.11 1.97 -1.44
CA PHE A 83 0.95 3.16 -1.40
C PHE A 83 0.44 4.18 -0.39
N SER A 84 1.34 4.77 0.39
CA SER A 84 1.01 5.84 1.35
C SER A 84 -0.21 5.50 2.22
N ILE A 85 -1.29 6.28 2.16
CA ILE A 85 -2.52 6.03 2.93
C ILE A 85 -3.18 4.69 2.61
N GLY A 86 -3.08 4.22 1.36
CA GLY A 86 -3.56 2.92 0.94
C GLY A 86 -2.93 1.79 1.74
N GLY A 87 -1.65 1.94 2.11
CA GLY A 87 -0.97 0.99 2.98
C GLY A 87 -1.55 0.92 4.40
N THR A 88 -1.99 2.05 4.96
CA THR A 88 -2.72 2.07 6.24
C THR A 88 -4.06 1.36 6.12
N ILE A 89 -4.79 1.61 5.03
CA ILE A 89 -6.08 0.97 4.75
C ILE A 89 -5.90 -0.55 4.62
N ALA A 90 -4.94 -1.01 3.83
CA ALA A 90 -4.63 -2.44 3.69
C ALA A 90 -4.25 -3.08 5.03
N TRP A 91 -3.39 -2.41 5.81
CA TRP A 91 -2.95 -2.89 7.12
C TRP A 91 -4.15 -3.10 8.05
N LYS A 92 -4.99 -2.07 8.21
CA LYS A 92 -6.16 -2.13 9.08
C LYS A 92 -7.22 -3.10 8.57
N ALA A 93 -7.42 -3.22 7.27
CA ALA A 93 -8.33 -4.21 6.70
C ALA A 93 -7.86 -5.64 6.99
N THR A 94 -6.55 -5.89 6.91
CA THR A 94 -5.97 -7.19 7.23
C THR A 94 -6.15 -7.52 8.72
N LEU A 95 -5.92 -6.56 9.63
CA LEU A 95 -6.23 -6.74 11.07
C LEU A 95 -7.71 -7.05 11.32
N LYS A 96 -8.61 -6.49 10.50
CA LYS A 96 -10.06 -6.74 10.57
C LYS A 96 -10.52 -8.00 9.80
N GLY A 97 -9.60 -8.85 9.38
CA GLY A 97 -9.91 -10.17 8.81
C GLY A 97 -9.98 -10.23 7.29
N LEU A 98 -9.46 -9.22 6.56
CA LEU A 98 -9.24 -9.37 5.13
C LEU A 98 -8.23 -10.51 4.89
N ASN A 99 -8.59 -11.48 4.06
CA ASN A 99 -7.74 -12.63 3.76
C ASN A 99 -6.60 -12.21 2.82
N VAL A 100 -5.47 -11.80 3.39
CA VAL A 100 -4.30 -11.34 2.65
C VAL A 100 -3.21 -12.40 2.66
N ARG A 101 -2.72 -12.78 1.49
CA ARG A 101 -1.56 -13.67 1.35
C ARG A 101 -0.26 -12.90 1.55
N SER A 102 -0.13 -11.78 0.85
CA SER A 102 1.05 -10.91 0.92
C SER A 102 0.64 -9.44 0.94
N LEU A 103 1.25 -8.65 1.82
CA LEU A 103 1.11 -7.19 1.88
C LEU A 103 2.46 -6.53 1.57
N PHE A 104 2.51 -5.81 0.45
CA PHE A 104 3.60 -4.93 0.07
C PHE A 104 3.18 -3.48 0.31
N ALA A 105 3.68 -2.87 1.38
CA ALA A 105 3.31 -1.52 1.77
C ALA A 105 4.46 -0.56 1.46
N VAL A 106 4.21 0.41 0.58
CA VAL A 106 5.22 1.34 0.06
C VAL A 106 4.93 2.75 0.58
N SER A 107 5.91 3.35 1.25
CA SER A 107 5.80 4.64 1.94
C SER A 107 4.56 4.77 2.81
N SER A 108 4.10 3.68 3.42
CA SER A 108 2.80 3.68 4.09
C SER A 108 2.81 4.63 5.29
N THR A 109 1.95 5.65 5.26
CA THR A 109 1.86 6.61 6.35
C THR A 109 1.23 5.94 7.57
N ARG A 110 1.38 6.53 8.75
CA ARG A 110 0.66 6.15 9.98
C ARG A 110 0.89 4.73 10.55
N LEU A 111 1.54 3.81 9.84
CA LEU A 111 1.86 2.46 10.36
C LEU A 111 2.67 2.54 11.66
N ARG A 112 3.51 3.57 11.82
CA ARG A 112 4.25 3.87 13.05
C ARG A 112 3.39 4.06 14.32
N TYR A 113 2.07 4.21 14.17
CA TYR A 113 1.12 4.32 15.27
C TYR A 113 0.38 3.01 15.56
N GLU A 114 0.50 2.01 14.68
CA GLU A 114 -0.09 0.69 14.90
C GLU A 114 0.76 -0.12 15.87
N ASN A 115 0.12 -0.94 16.71
CA ASN A 115 0.78 -1.78 17.70
C ASN A 115 0.47 -3.28 17.51
N GLU A 116 -0.46 -3.59 16.61
CA GLU A 116 -0.87 -4.96 16.32
C GLU A 116 -0.06 -5.50 15.14
N ILE A 117 0.34 -6.76 15.26
CA ILE A 117 1.12 -7.47 14.24
C ILE A 117 0.15 -8.19 13.31
N LEU A 118 0.40 -8.05 12.01
CA LEU A 118 -0.26 -8.83 10.99
C LEU A 118 0.40 -10.21 10.87
N ASN A 119 -0.42 -11.26 10.75
CA ASN A 119 0.06 -12.57 10.36
C ASN A 119 0.13 -12.63 8.83
N GLY A 120 1.28 -13.02 8.27
CA GLY A 120 1.44 -13.24 6.83
C GLY A 120 2.75 -12.69 6.26
N VAL A 121 2.88 -12.72 4.93
CA VAL A 121 4.04 -12.17 4.23
C VAL A 121 3.88 -10.67 4.11
N ILE A 122 4.67 -9.91 4.88
CA ILE A 122 4.64 -8.45 4.84
C ILE A 122 6.02 -7.97 4.44
N LYS A 123 6.08 -7.07 3.45
CA LYS A 123 7.29 -6.31 3.14
C LYS A 123 6.98 -4.83 3.07
N LEU A 124 7.75 -4.04 3.79
CA LEU A 124 7.64 -2.58 3.82
C LEU A 124 8.75 -1.93 2.99
N TYR A 125 8.43 -0.87 2.27
CA TYR A 125 9.41 -0.07 1.55
C TYR A 125 9.29 1.38 1.98
N TYR A 126 10.40 2.03 2.32
CA TYR A 126 10.43 3.44 2.68
C TYR A 126 11.62 4.15 2.04
N GLY A 127 11.44 5.41 1.68
CA GLY A 127 12.57 6.29 1.39
C GLY A 127 13.36 6.59 2.66
N GLU A 128 14.68 6.67 2.55
CA GLU A 128 15.57 7.02 3.66
C GLU A 128 15.19 8.36 4.31
N ASN A 129 14.73 9.33 3.51
CA ASN A 129 14.34 10.66 3.97
C ASN A 129 12.84 10.79 4.26
N ASP A 130 12.04 9.74 4.04
CA ASP A 130 10.61 9.76 4.34
C ASP A 130 10.39 10.03 5.85
N ILE A 131 9.74 11.15 6.14
CA ILE A 131 9.40 11.59 7.50
C ILE A 131 8.34 10.70 8.17
N ASN A 132 7.57 9.96 7.35
CA ASN A 132 6.50 9.10 7.81
C ASN A 132 6.95 7.68 8.17
N LYS A 133 8.18 7.29 7.81
CA LYS A 133 8.70 5.95 8.07
C LYS A 133 8.69 5.62 9.57
N PRO A 134 8.34 4.37 9.95
CA PRO A 134 8.52 3.92 11.32
C PRO A 134 9.98 4.01 11.76
N LYS A 135 10.20 4.26 13.05
CA LYS A 135 11.54 4.17 13.64
C LYS A 135 12.03 2.72 13.62
N HIS A 136 13.35 2.53 13.63
CA HIS A 136 13.97 1.20 13.60
C HIS A 136 13.41 0.24 14.66
N ASN A 137 13.24 0.73 15.88
CA ASN A 137 12.67 -0.05 16.98
C ASN A 137 11.23 -0.54 16.71
N TRP A 138 10.43 0.19 15.93
CA TRP A 138 9.11 -0.25 15.52
C TRP A 138 9.22 -1.40 14.51
N LEU A 139 10.12 -1.28 13.52
CA LEU A 139 10.36 -2.32 12.52
C LEU A 139 10.86 -3.62 13.16
N GLU A 140 11.85 -3.52 14.05
CA GLU A 140 12.39 -4.66 14.81
C GLU A 140 11.35 -5.31 15.71
N LYS A 141 10.59 -4.51 16.46
CA LYS A 141 9.55 -5.00 17.37
C LYS A 141 8.54 -5.92 16.65
N HIS A 142 8.21 -5.59 15.40
CA HIS A 142 7.23 -6.36 14.64
C HIS A 142 7.87 -7.45 13.76
N SER A 143 9.21 -7.54 13.73
CA SER A 143 9.96 -8.52 12.91
C SER A 143 9.51 -8.54 11.44
N ILE A 144 9.17 -7.37 10.91
CA ILE A 144 8.66 -7.20 9.55
C ILE A 144 9.84 -7.07 8.60
N ASP A 145 9.79 -7.72 7.44
CA ASP A 145 10.74 -7.50 6.36
C ASP A 145 10.60 -6.08 5.81
N PHE A 146 11.69 -5.34 5.68
CA PHE A 146 11.66 -3.96 5.21
C PHE A 146 12.87 -3.62 4.36
N GLU A 147 12.69 -2.63 3.48
CA GLU A 147 13.74 -2.09 2.64
C GLU A 147 13.71 -0.56 2.70
N ILE A 148 14.88 0.04 2.99
CA ILE A 148 15.07 1.49 3.00
C ILE A 148 15.80 1.90 1.73
N ILE A 149 15.16 2.70 0.88
CA ILE A 149 15.72 3.17 -0.38
C ILE A 149 16.50 4.47 -0.14
N LYS A 150 17.81 4.43 -0.36
CA LYS A 150 18.73 5.54 -0.04
C LYS A 150 18.41 6.81 -0.82
N ASN A 151 18.56 7.96 -0.16
CA ASN A 151 18.33 9.30 -0.74
C ASN A 151 16.95 9.49 -1.39
N LYS A 152 15.94 8.73 -0.97
CA LYS A 152 14.58 8.82 -1.50
C LYS A 152 13.64 9.43 -0.48
N GLU A 153 12.70 10.23 -0.99
CA GLU A 153 11.64 10.90 -0.22
C GLU A 153 10.39 10.02 -0.16
N HIS A 154 9.26 10.58 0.30
CA HIS A 154 8.01 9.86 0.47
C HIS A 154 7.42 9.32 -0.84
N ASP A 155 7.46 10.11 -1.92
CA ASP A 155 6.85 9.85 -3.22
C ASP A 155 7.76 9.07 -4.19
N PHE A 156 8.83 8.46 -3.67
CA PHE A 156 9.82 7.71 -4.46
C PHE A 156 9.20 6.60 -5.32
N TYR A 157 8.06 6.08 -4.89
CA TYR A 157 7.32 5.04 -5.60
C TYR A 157 6.75 5.49 -6.94
N THR A 158 6.74 6.79 -7.21
CA THR A 158 6.36 7.35 -8.51
C THR A 158 7.50 7.32 -9.53
N GLU A 159 8.74 7.10 -9.06
CA GLU A 159 9.93 7.04 -9.90
C GLU A 159 10.08 5.65 -10.56
N ILE A 160 10.52 5.62 -11.82
CA ILE A 160 10.54 4.39 -12.63
C ILE A 160 11.58 3.37 -12.16
N ASP A 161 12.71 3.83 -11.64
CA ASP A 161 13.77 3.01 -11.06
C ASP A 161 13.25 2.28 -9.81
N CYS A 162 12.58 3.01 -8.93
CA CYS A 162 11.96 2.48 -7.72
C CYS A 162 10.81 1.52 -8.04
N THR A 163 9.96 1.88 -9.01
CA THR A 163 8.88 1.02 -9.49
C THR A 163 9.42 -0.31 -9.98
N THR A 164 10.48 -0.27 -10.80
CA THR A 164 11.13 -1.47 -11.34
C THR A 164 11.73 -2.32 -10.22
N LEU A 165 12.40 -1.70 -9.25
CA LEU A 165 12.98 -2.37 -8.09
C LEU A 165 11.89 -3.11 -7.28
N ILE A 166 10.83 -2.40 -6.90
CA ILE A 166 9.72 -2.97 -6.09
C ILE A 166 9.06 -4.13 -6.84
N CYS A 167 8.72 -3.94 -8.12
CA CYS A 167 8.09 -4.98 -8.92
C CYS A 167 8.98 -6.23 -9.04
N ASN A 168 10.28 -6.06 -9.27
CA ASN A 168 11.21 -7.19 -9.35
C ASN A 168 11.28 -7.98 -8.03
N GLU A 169 11.27 -7.29 -6.89
CA GLU A 169 11.25 -7.94 -5.58
C GLU A 169 9.95 -8.69 -5.31
N ILE A 170 8.80 -8.11 -5.65
CA ILE A 170 7.50 -8.79 -5.59
C ILE A 170 7.53 -10.06 -6.44
N LEU A 171 8.03 -9.96 -7.68
CA LEU A 171 8.12 -11.09 -8.60
C LEU A 171 9.02 -12.20 -8.07
N LYS A 172 10.16 -11.88 -7.45
CA LYS A 172 11.05 -12.89 -6.84
C LYS A 172 10.35 -13.65 -5.71
N LYS A 173 9.65 -12.95 -4.81
CA LYS A 173 8.98 -13.60 -3.66
C LYS A 173 7.89 -14.57 -4.06
N ILE A 174 7.18 -14.33 -5.16
CA ILE A 174 6.17 -15.27 -5.68
C ILE A 174 6.83 -16.59 -6.12
N HIS A 175 8.01 -16.55 -6.73
CA HIS A 175 8.70 -17.75 -7.20
C HIS A 175 9.24 -18.62 -6.05
N THR A 176 9.26 -18.10 -4.81
CA THR A 176 9.71 -18.85 -3.63
C THR A 176 8.55 -19.49 -2.84
N ILE A 177 7.30 -19.15 -3.18
CA ILE A 177 6.09 -19.61 -2.48
C ILE A 177 5.33 -20.69 -3.29
N CYS A 178 5.76 -20.97 -4.52
CA CYS A 178 5.28 -22.08 -5.35
C CYS A 178 6.24 -23.26 -5.30
#